data_AF-A0A6A5BXC1-F1
#
_entry.id   AF-A0A6A5BXC1-F1
#
_cell.length_a   1.000
_cell.length_b   1.000
_cell.length_c   1.000
_cell.angle_alpha   90.00
_cell.angle_beta   90.00
_cell.angle_gamma   90.00
#
_symmetry.space_group_name_H-M   'P 1'
#
loop_
_entity.id
_entity.type
_entity.pdbx_description
1 polymer ?
#
loop_
_entity_poly.entity_id
_entity_poly.type
_entity_poly.pdbx_seq_one_letter_code
_entity_poly.pdbx_strand_id
1 'polypeptide(L)'
;MQLHSILFHSDRWKEFVPAEMHEEVEAKVKKLRPLVSEDEMDKHEVPLYLRDACVHRVIPLNQCRHENFYNPFKCNEERVRYERCQYKRYLRWVQKSQELWRREEKLRIIKEKLEKAKKNAPAEE
;
A
#
# COMPACT_ATOMS: atom_id res chain seq x y z
N MET A 1 -5.90 -30.75 24.99
CA MET A 1 -6.14 -29.31 24.73
C MET A 1 -5.12 -28.81 23.74
N GLN A 2 -5.42 -28.86 22.43
CA GLN A 2 -4.62 -28.18 21.39
C GLN A 2 -5.51 -27.10 20.78
N LEU A 3 -5.53 -25.94 21.42
CA LEU A 3 -6.27 -24.74 21.01
C LEU A 3 -5.30 -23.70 20.44
N HIS A 4 -4.42 -24.09 19.51
CA HIS A 4 -3.43 -23.15 18.95
C HIS A 4 -3.37 -23.08 17.43
N SER A 5 -4.33 -23.67 16.70
CA SER A 5 -4.27 -23.68 15.23
C SER A 5 -5.41 -22.95 14.50
N ILE A 6 -6.26 -22.20 15.21
CA ILE A 6 -7.39 -21.45 14.59
C ILE A 6 -7.07 -19.97 14.38
N LEU A 7 -5.94 -19.46 14.88
CA LEU A 7 -5.60 -18.04 14.78
C LEU A 7 -4.51 -17.82 13.72
N PHE A 8 -4.91 -17.15 12.63
CA PHE A 8 -4.03 -16.52 11.64
C PHE A 8 -3.29 -17.44 10.64
N HIS A 9 -4.03 -18.09 9.73
CA HIS A 9 -3.43 -18.45 8.45
C HIS A 9 -3.25 -17.17 7.63
N SER A 10 -2.00 -16.82 7.30
CA SER A 10 -1.61 -15.65 6.49
C SER A 10 -2.32 -15.58 5.13
N ASP A 11 -2.96 -16.67 4.73
CA ASP A 11 -3.49 -16.93 3.41
C ASP A 11 -5.02 -16.96 3.36
N ARG A 12 -5.72 -16.69 4.46
CA ARG A 12 -7.20 -16.69 4.50
C ARG A 12 -7.83 -15.69 3.52
N TRP A 13 -7.12 -14.64 3.14
CA TRP A 13 -7.57 -13.71 2.08
C TRP A 13 -7.81 -14.40 0.74
N LYS A 14 -7.18 -15.56 0.49
CA LYS A 14 -7.37 -16.34 -0.74
C LYS A 14 -8.77 -16.94 -0.85
N GLU A 15 -9.51 -17.05 0.26
CA GLU A 15 -10.91 -17.52 0.26
C GLU A 15 -11.90 -16.45 -0.23
N PHE A 16 -11.54 -15.16 -0.11
CA PHE A 16 -12.44 -14.04 -0.43
C PHE A 16 -12.18 -13.40 -1.80
N VAL A 17 -11.15 -13.86 -2.50
CA VAL A 17 -10.68 -13.28 -3.77
C VAL A 17 -10.80 -14.34 -4.86
N PRO A 18 -11.34 -14.04 -6.05
CA PRO A 18 -11.40 -15.01 -7.15
C PRO A 18 -10.01 -15.49 -7.57
N ALA A 19 -9.90 -16.77 -7.96
CA ALA A 19 -8.65 -17.46 -8.30
C ALA A 19 -7.77 -16.68 -9.29
N GLU A 20 -8.42 -16.17 -10.33
CA GLU A 20 -7.88 -15.36 -11.43
C GLU A 20 -7.28 -14.03 -10.99
N MET A 21 -7.68 -13.51 -9.81
CA MET A 21 -7.19 -12.26 -9.27
C MET A 21 -5.99 -12.46 -8.32
N HIS A 22 -5.71 -13.67 -7.81
CA HIS A 22 -4.57 -13.86 -6.89
C HIS A 22 -3.24 -13.64 -7.60
N GLU A 23 -3.04 -14.19 -8.80
CA GLU A 23 -1.76 -14.07 -9.50
C GLU A 23 -1.44 -12.61 -9.84
N GLU A 24 -2.44 -11.84 -10.27
CA GLU A 24 -2.30 -10.41 -10.53
C GLU A 24 -1.99 -9.62 -9.24
N VAL A 25 -2.68 -9.95 -8.14
CA VAL A 25 -2.49 -9.31 -6.83
C VAL A 25 -1.10 -9.63 -6.28
N GLU A 26 -0.66 -10.89 -6.34
CA GLU A 26 0.67 -11.31 -5.88
C GLU A 26 1.78 -10.64 -6.70
N ALA A 27 1.65 -10.58 -8.03
CA ALA A 27 2.60 -9.86 -8.88
C ALA A 27 2.67 -8.35 -8.54
N LYS A 28 1.51 -7.72 -8.27
CA LYS A 28 1.45 -6.32 -7.81
C LYS A 28 2.09 -6.12 -6.43
N VAL A 29 1.82 -7.01 -5.48
CA VAL A 29 2.40 -6.96 -4.12
C VAL A 29 3.91 -7.13 -4.20
N LYS A 30 4.42 -8.08 -5.01
CA LYS A 30 5.85 -8.30 -5.22
C LYS A 30 6.55 -7.05 -5.78
N LYS A 31 5.90 -6.31 -6.69
CA LYS A 31 6.41 -5.05 -7.25
C LYS A 31 6.47 -3.91 -6.24
N LEU A 32 5.67 -3.95 -5.18
CA LEU A 32 5.58 -2.92 -4.13
C LEU A 32 6.55 -3.17 -2.96
N ARG A 33 7.29 -4.29 -2.98
CA ARG A 33 8.22 -4.66 -1.91
C ARG A 33 9.25 -3.55 -1.66
N PRO A 34 9.56 -3.20 -0.41
CA PRO A 34 10.63 -2.26 -0.08
C PRO A 34 11.97 -2.70 -0.66
N LEU A 35 12.84 -1.73 -0.96
CA LEU A 35 14.18 -1.96 -1.50
C LEU A 35 15.14 -2.66 -0.51
N VAL A 36 14.73 -2.76 0.75
CA VAL A 36 15.49 -3.33 1.85
C VAL A 36 14.86 -4.66 2.24
N SER A 37 15.68 -5.66 2.52
CA SER A 37 15.22 -6.98 2.98
C SER A 37 14.63 -6.90 4.41
N GLU A 38 13.75 -7.84 4.76
CA GLU A 38 13.16 -7.90 6.10
C GLU A 38 14.23 -8.12 7.18
N ASP A 39 15.18 -9.03 6.94
CA ASP A 39 16.31 -9.28 7.83
C ASP A 39 17.13 -8.01 8.11
N GLU A 40 17.29 -7.14 7.11
CA GLU A 40 18.03 -5.89 7.25
C GLU A 40 17.22 -4.83 8.02
N MET A 41 15.89 -4.81 7.86
CA MET A 41 15.01 -3.97 8.69
C MET A 41 15.02 -4.40 10.15
N ASP A 42 15.10 -5.71 10.42
CA ASP A 42 15.20 -6.25 11.77
C ASP A 42 16.57 -5.97 12.40
N LYS A 43 17.67 -6.13 11.65
CA LYS A 43 19.02 -5.76 12.10
C LYS A 43 19.15 -4.30 12.53
N HIS A 44 18.40 -3.41 11.88
CA HIS A 44 18.38 -1.98 12.20
C HIS A 44 17.25 -1.57 13.14
N GLU A 45 16.56 -2.55 13.75
CA GLU A 45 15.48 -2.34 14.72
C GLU A 45 14.42 -1.33 14.23
N VAL A 46 14.10 -1.37 12.93
CA VAL A 46 13.13 -0.45 12.34
C VAL A 46 11.74 -0.80 12.87
N PRO A 47 11.03 0.14 13.52
CA PRO A 47 9.71 -0.14 14.05
C PRO A 47 8.70 -0.34 12.92
N LEU A 48 7.66 -1.15 13.16
CA LEU A 48 6.69 -1.58 12.15
C LEU A 48 6.08 -0.42 11.34
N TYR A 49 5.78 0.70 11.99
CA TYR A 49 5.17 1.86 11.33
C TYR A 49 6.11 2.60 10.35
N LEU A 50 7.43 2.32 10.38
CA LEU A 50 8.42 2.86 9.45
C LEU A 50 8.86 1.87 8.37
N ARG A 51 8.33 0.63 8.38
CA ARG A 51 8.63 -0.44 7.40
C ARG A 51 7.90 -0.25 6.07
N ASP A 52 8.03 0.96 5.55
CA ASP A 52 7.45 1.43 4.32
C ASP A 52 8.42 1.27 3.14
N ALA A 53 7.95 1.52 1.91
CA ALA A 53 8.83 1.59 0.74
C ALA A 53 9.99 2.62 0.89
N CYS A 54 9.84 3.59 1.80
CA CYS A 54 10.85 4.61 2.12
C CYS A 54 11.86 4.17 3.21
N VAL A 55 11.81 2.92 3.70
CA VAL A 55 12.67 2.41 4.78
C VAL A 55 14.17 2.55 4.51
N HIS A 56 14.58 2.45 3.24
CA HIS A 56 15.97 2.68 2.80
C HIS A 56 16.52 4.07 3.13
N ARG A 57 15.66 5.06 3.44
CA ARG A 57 16.06 6.40 3.93
C ARG A 57 15.98 6.53 5.45
N VAL A 58 15.21 5.67 6.12
CA VAL A 58 15.05 5.66 7.57
C VAL A 58 16.31 5.11 8.25
N ILE A 59 16.89 4.04 7.70
CA ILE A 59 18.12 3.43 8.23
C ILE A 59 19.26 4.46 8.38
N PRO A 60 19.66 5.22 7.35
CA PRO A 60 20.71 6.22 7.49
C PRO A 60 20.31 7.39 8.41
N LEU A 61 19.03 7.75 8.46
CA LEU A 61 18.53 8.77 9.39
C LEU A 61 18.66 8.31 10.85
N ASN A 62 18.32 7.05 11.14
CA ASN A 62 18.44 6.50 12.48
C ASN A 62 19.92 6.38 12.88
N GLN A 63 20.80 5.96 11.98
CA GLN A 63 22.26 5.94 12.21
C GLN A 63 22.77 7.33 12.62
N CYS A 64 22.48 8.37 11.82
CA CYS A 64 22.85 9.75 12.16
C CYS A 64 22.29 10.20 13.52
N ARG A 65 21.04 9.81 13.85
CA ARG A 65 20.42 10.14 15.14
C ARG A 65 21.12 9.46 16.32
N HIS A 66 21.49 8.19 16.20
CA HIS A 66 22.21 7.49 17.25
C HIS A 66 23.61 8.08 17.46
N GLU A 67 24.33 8.39 16.37
CA GLU A 67 25.67 9.00 16.44
C GLU A 67 25.66 10.39 17.08
N ASN A 68 24.61 11.19 16.82
CA ASN A 68 24.51 12.56 17.30
C ASN A 68 23.59 12.72 18.52
N PHE A 69 23.25 11.63 19.23
CA PHE A 69 22.36 11.64 20.39
C PHE A 69 21.03 12.40 20.14
N TYR A 70 20.44 12.20 18.97
CA TYR A 70 19.18 12.81 18.52
C TYR A 70 19.19 14.35 18.47
N ASN A 71 20.36 14.97 18.26
CA ASN A 71 20.45 16.42 18.10
C ASN A 71 19.60 16.91 16.89
N PRO A 72 18.65 17.86 17.10
CA PRO A 72 17.74 18.31 16.06
C PRO A 72 18.40 19.08 14.91
N PHE A 73 19.63 19.58 15.08
CA PHE A 73 20.29 20.44 14.09
C PHE A 73 21.27 19.70 13.17
N LYS A 74 21.65 18.45 13.48
CA LYS A 74 22.73 17.73 12.79
C LYS A 74 22.27 16.86 11.61
N CYS A 75 21.13 16.16 11.72
CA CYS A 75 20.65 15.18 10.73
C CYS A 75 19.59 15.74 9.76
N ASN A 76 19.70 17.02 9.39
CA ASN A 76 18.67 17.69 8.59
C ASN A 76 18.61 17.16 7.15
N GLU A 77 19.74 16.82 6.54
CA GLU A 77 19.77 16.33 5.16
C GLU A 77 19.07 14.97 5.03
N GLU A 78 19.40 14.03 5.92
CA GLU A 78 18.80 12.71 5.98
C GLU A 78 17.31 12.81 6.25
N ARG A 79 16.90 13.72 7.15
CA ARG A 79 15.50 13.98 7.44
C ARG A 79 14.76 14.47 6.20
N VAL A 80 15.28 15.47 5.51
CA VAL A 80 14.67 16.00 4.28
C VAL A 80 14.62 14.94 3.17
N ARG A 81 15.64 14.08 3.06
CA ARG A 81 15.64 12.96 2.10
C ARG A 81 14.53 11.95 2.41
N TYR A 82 14.32 11.61 3.69
CA TYR A 82 13.24 10.75 4.13
C TYR A 82 11.86 11.38 3.88
N GLU A 83 11.65 12.62 4.30
CA GLU A 83 10.40 13.36 4.12
C GLU A 83 10.04 13.53 2.64
N ARG A 84 11.02 13.82 1.79
CA ARG A 84 10.82 13.91 0.33
C ARG A 84 10.37 12.58 -0.27
N CYS A 85 10.88 11.45 0.23
CA CYS A 85 10.40 10.13 -0.19
C CYS A 85 8.94 9.94 0.19
N GLN A 86 8.58 10.23 1.45
CA GLN A 86 7.21 10.10 1.94
C GLN A 86 6.24 11.00 1.18
N TYR A 87 6.62 12.25 0.92
CA TYR A 87 5.81 13.18 0.16
C TYR A 87 5.57 12.71 -1.28
N LYS A 88 6.60 12.20 -1.97
CA LYS A 88 6.45 11.60 -3.30
C LYS A 88 5.50 10.41 -3.29
N ARG A 89 5.56 9.57 -2.26
CA ARG A 89 4.64 8.44 -2.11
C ARG A 89 3.21 8.94 -1.90
N TYR A 90 3.00 9.90 -0.99
CA TYR A 90 1.69 10.50 -0.76
C TYR A 90 1.07 11.05 -2.06
N LEU A 91 1.82 11.79 -2.88
CA LEU A 91 1.33 12.31 -4.15
C LEU A 91 0.89 11.20 -5.11
N ARG A 92 1.64 10.09 -5.21
CA ARG A 92 1.23 8.93 -6.01
C ARG A 92 -0.07 8.31 -5.51
N TRP A 93 -0.26 8.27 -4.19
CA TRP A 93 -1.50 7.76 -3.58
C TRP A 93 -2.69 8.67 -3.86
N VAL A 94 -2.52 9.99 -3.76
CA VAL A 94 -3.56 10.97 -4.12
C VAL A 94 -3.96 10.82 -5.58
N GLN A 95 -2.99 10.71 -6.49
CA GLN A 95 -3.24 10.51 -7.93
C GLN A 95 -4.03 9.22 -8.19
N LYS A 96 -3.60 8.10 -7.57
CA LYS A 96 -4.30 6.81 -7.70
C LYS A 96 -5.72 6.88 -7.12
N SER A 97 -5.90 7.54 -5.98
CA SER A 97 -7.22 7.74 -5.38
C SER A 97 -8.14 8.51 -6.33
N GLN A 98 -7.67 9.62 -6.90
CA GLN A 98 -8.43 10.41 -7.88
C GLN A 98 -8.77 9.62 -9.16
N GLU A 99 -7.88 8.73 -9.61
CA GLU A 99 -8.15 7.84 -10.74
C GLU A 99 -9.28 6.85 -10.41
N LEU A 100 -9.22 6.20 -9.24
CA LEU A 100 -10.23 5.26 -8.79
C LEU A 100 -11.59 5.93 -8.63
N TRP A 101 -11.62 7.11 -8.00
CA TRP A 101 -12.85 7.90 -7.83
C TRP A 101 -13.49 8.25 -9.18
N ARG A 102 -12.68 8.69 -10.16
CA ARG A 102 -13.18 8.97 -11.53
C ARG A 102 -13.70 7.71 -12.23
N ARG A 103 -13.06 6.56 -12.00
CA ARG A 103 -13.50 5.28 -12.57
C ARG A 103 -14.82 4.83 -11.95
N GLU A 104 -14.94 4.89 -10.63
CA GLU A 104 -16.17 4.58 -9.89
C GLU A 104 -17.33 5.48 -10.31
N GLU A 105 -17.08 6.78 -10.47
CA GLU A 105 -18.08 7.73 -10.93
C GLU A 105 -18.59 7.40 -12.34
N LYS A 106 -17.67 7.10 -13.28
CA LYS A 106 -18.05 6.65 -14.63
C LYS A 106 -18.87 5.38 -14.60
N LEU A 107 -18.46 4.40 -13.79
CA LEU A 107 -19.19 3.13 -13.64
C LEU A 107 -20.59 3.38 -13.07
N ARG A 108 -20.74 4.31 -12.12
CA ARG A 108 -22.04 4.71 -11.57
C ARG A 108 -22.95 5.27 -12.67
N ILE A 109 -22.45 6.23 -13.46
CA ILE A 109 -23.19 6.84 -14.58
C ILE A 109 -23.56 5.77 -15.63
N ILE A 110 -22.63 4.89 -15.99
CA ILE A 110 -22.87 3.81 -16.96
C ILE A 110 -23.96 2.87 -16.46
N LYS A 111 -23.91 2.47 -15.18
CA LYS A 111 -24.94 1.63 -14.55
C LYS A 111 -26.31 2.31 -14.62
N GLU A 112 -26.41 3.59 -14.25
CA GLU A 112 -27.66 4.33 -14.35
C GLU A 112 -28.23 4.39 -15.78
N LYS A 113 -27.36 4.58 -16.78
CA LYS A 113 -27.77 4.58 -18.20
C LYS A 113 -28.26 3.20 -18.64
N LEU A 114 -27.57 2.13 -18.25
CA LEU A 114 -27.99 0.74 -18.52
C LEU A 114 -29.34 0.44 -17.90
N GLU A 115 -29.56 0.81 -16.64
CA GLU A 115 -30.84 0.60 -15.96
C GLU A 115 -31.99 1.39 -16.61
N LYS A 116 -31.73 2.63 -17.07
CA LYS A 116 -32.71 3.39 -17.85
C LYS A 116 -33.00 2.75 -19.20
N ALA A 117 -31.97 2.30 -19.93
CA ALA A 117 -32.13 1.61 -21.21
C ALA A 117 -32.93 0.32 -21.09
N LYS A 118 -32.69 -0.49 -20.04
CA LYS A 118 -33.49 -1.70 -19.74
C LYS A 118 -34.96 -1.39 -19.50
N LYS A 119 -35.25 -0.31 -18.76
CA LYS A 119 -36.64 0.12 -18.50
C LYS A 119 -37.36 0.63 -19.75
N ASN A 120 -36.62 1.24 -20.67
CA ASN A 120 -37.16 1.79 -21.91
C ASN A 120 -37.12 0.78 -23.08
N ALA A 121 -36.60 -0.42 -22.87
CA ALA A 121 -36.61 -1.45 -23.90
C ALA A 121 -38.06 -1.89 -24.15
N PRO A 122 -38.55 -1.89 -25.39
CA PRO A 122 -39.86 -2.43 -25.69
C PRO A 122 -39.88 -3.92 -25.29
N ALA A 123 -40.96 -4.36 -24.65
CA ALA A 123 -41.19 -5.78 -24.43
C ALA A 123 -41.21 -6.46 -25.81
N GLU A 124 -40.25 -7.34 -26.08
CA GLU A 124 -40.28 -8.18 -27.28
C GLU A 124 -41.57 -9.01 -27.24
N GLU A 125 -42.49 -8.73 -28.18
CA GLU A 125 -43.66 -9.55 -28.53
C GLU A 125 -43.23 -10.77 -29.35
#